data_AF-A0A356U7J3-F1
#
_entry.id   AF-A0A356U7J3-F1
#
_cell.length_a   1.000
_cell.length_b   1.000
_cell.length_c   1.000
_cell.angle_alpha   90.00
_cell.angle_beta   90.00
_cell.angle_gamma   90.00
#
_symmetry.space_group_name_H-M   'P 1'
#
loop_
_entity.id
_entity.type
_entity.pdbx_description
1 polymer ?
#
loop_
_entity_poly.entity_id
_entity_poly.type
_entity_poly.pdbx_seq_one_letter_code
_entity_poly.pdbx_strand_id
1 'polypeptide(L)'
;VDEEISIGDYILTGGELAAMVLVDAVSRMIPGVLGAEESATEESFSQALLEYPHYTRPRNYQGQEVPEVLLSGHHENIRRWRKQQSLLMTLLKRPELLLNREYDAEEKELLQEILFKEQ
;
A
#
# COMPACT_ATOMS: atom_id res chain seq x y z
N VAL A 1 2.32 8.36 -34.10
CA VAL A 1 2.39 7.89 -32.70
C VAL A 1 2.25 9.14 -31.87
N ASP A 2 1.24 9.21 -31.00
CA ASP A 2 0.93 10.41 -30.21
C ASP A 2 1.66 10.41 -28.86
N GLU A 3 1.82 9.24 -28.23
CA GLU A 3 2.52 9.05 -26.97
C GLU A 3 3.40 7.79 -27.00
N GLU A 4 4.48 7.83 -26.22
CA GLU A 4 5.36 6.69 -25.95
C GLU A 4 5.37 6.43 -24.44
N ILE A 5 5.08 5.20 -24.02
CA ILE A 5 4.92 4.83 -22.61
C ILE A 5 5.90 3.70 -22.28
N SER A 6 6.64 3.87 -21.18
CA SER A 6 7.44 2.81 -20.55
C SER A 6 6.77 2.35 -19.26
N ILE A 7 6.85 1.05 -18.97
CA ILE A 7 6.38 0.45 -17.70
C ILE A 7 7.51 0.21 -16.69
N GLY A 8 8.74 0.66 -17.00
CA GLY A 8 9.87 0.68 -16.08
C GLY A 8 11.24 0.64 -16.77
N ASP A 9 12.28 0.82 -15.95
CA ASP A 9 13.67 0.94 -16.42
C ASP A 9 14.32 -0.43 -16.68
N TYR A 10 13.78 -1.16 -17.66
CA TYR A 10 14.29 -2.46 -18.12
C TYR A 10 13.86 -2.74 -19.57
N ILE A 11 14.50 -3.71 -20.22
CA ILE A 11 14.27 -4.06 -21.63
C ILE A 11 13.45 -5.35 -21.71
N LEU A 12 12.39 -5.35 -22.53
CA LEU A 12 11.61 -6.52 -22.91
C LEU A 12 11.86 -6.89 -24.38
N THR A 13 11.54 -8.13 -24.75
CA THR A 13 11.66 -8.61 -26.13
C THR A 13 10.61 -8.03 -27.08
N GLY A 14 9.51 -7.49 -26.54
CA GLY A 14 8.36 -6.95 -27.26
C GLY A 14 7.46 -6.13 -26.34
N GLY A 15 6.49 -5.43 -26.92
CA GLY A 15 5.60 -4.51 -26.20
C GLY A 15 4.33 -5.15 -25.64
N GLU A 16 4.06 -6.43 -25.90
CA GLU A 16 2.80 -7.09 -25.59
C GLU A 16 2.54 -7.15 -24.07
N LEU A 17 3.57 -7.47 -23.28
CA LEU A 17 3.45 -7.44 -21.81
C LEU A 17 3.19 -6.02 -21.29
N ALA A 18 3.86 -5.02 -21.85
CA ALA A 18 3.66 -3.62 -21.47
C ALA A 18 2.25 -3.14 -21.79
N ALA A 19 1.72 -3.51 -22.96
CA ALA A 19 0.35 -3.22 -23.33
C ALA A 19 -0.66 -3.90 -22.38
N MET A 20 -0.44 -5.17 -22.02
CA MET A 20 -1.32 -5.87 -21.07
C MET A 20 -1.28 -5.26 -19.67
N VAL A 21 -0.10 -4.85 -19.18
CA VAL A 21 0.04 -4.14 -17.89
C VAL A 21 -0.73 -2.82 -17.90
N LEU A 22 -0.62 -2.05 -18.99
CA LEU A 22 -1.35 -0.79 -19.13
C LEU A 22 -2.87 -1.00 -19.16
N VAL A 23 -3.33 -1.98 -19.96
CA VAL A 23 -4.76 -2.33 -20.06
C VAL A 23 -5.30 -2.77 -18.69
N ASP A 24 -4.58 -3.64 -17.97
CA ASP A 24 -4.97 -4.08 -16.62
C ASP A 24 -5.07 -2.89 -15.65
N ALA A 25 -4.03 -2.07 -15.54
CA ALA A 25 -4.02 -0.92 -14.64
C ALA A 25 -5.16 0.08 -14.92
N VAL A 26 -5.41 0.40 -16.19
CA VAL A 26 -6.45 1.38 -16.58
C VAL A 26 -7.86 0.79 -16.45
N SER A 27 -8.05 -0.48 -16.82
CA SER A 27 -9.38 -1.10 -16.78
C SER A 27 -9.93 -1.23 -15.36
N ARG A 28 -9.06 -1.37 -14.35
CA ARG A 28 -9.44 -1.36 -12.92
C ARG A 28 -10.09 -0.05 -12.46
N MET A 29 -9.81 1.05 -13.14
CA MET A 29 -10.40 2.37 -12.86
C MET A 29 -11.81 2.54 -13.43
N ILE A 30 -12.29 1.59 -14.23
CA ILE A 30 -13.63 1.63 -14.83
C ILE A 30 -14.67 1.20 -13.78
N PRO A 31 -15.71 2.01 -13.51
CA PRO A 31 -16.75 1.64 -12.55
C PRO A 31 -17.36 0.27 -12.82
N GLY A 32 -17.49 -0.54 -11.78
CA GLY A 32 -18.06 -1.89 -11.84
C GLY A 32 -17.07 -3.02 -12.12
N VAL A 33 -15.79 -2.73 -12.43
CA VAL A 33 -14.77 -3.78 -12.66
C VAL A 33 -14.29 -4.43 -11.35
N LEU A 34 -13.98 -3.65 -10.32
CA LEU A 34 -13.38 -4.15 -9.07
C LEU A 34 -14.41 -4.70 -8.05
N GLY A 35 -15.71 -4.59 -8.34
CA GLY A 35 -16.79 -5.05 -7.46
C GLY A 35 -16.98 -4.19 -6.20
N ALA A 36 -15.95 -4.04 -5.37
CA ALA A 36 -15.92 -3.15 -4.21
C ALA A 36 -15.14 -1.87 -4.55
N GLU A 37 -15.77 -0.71 -4.37
CA GLU A 37 -15.15 0.60 -4.66
C GLU A 37 -13.96 0.90 -3.75
N GLU A 38 -13.94 0.37 -2.53
CA GLU A 38 -12.88 0.57 -1.54
C GLU A 38 -11.55 -0.11 -1.93
N SER A 39 -11.59 -1.12 -2.81
CA SER A 39 -10.38 -1.84 -3.22
C SER A 39 -9.38 -0.90 -3.90
N ALA A 40 -9.85 -0.02 -4.79
CA ALA A 40 -8.96 0.91 -5.49
C ALA A 40 -8.37 2.00 -4.57
N THR A 41 -9.04 2.31 -3.45
CA THR A 41 -8.65 3.42 -2.57
C THR A 41 -7.70 2.97 -1.46
N GLU A 42 -7.73 1.70 -1.05
CA GLU A 42 -6.83 1.12 -0.03
C GLU A 42 -5.57 0.43 -0.60
N GLU A 43 -5.23 0.66 -1.87
CA GLU A 43 -4.06 0.06 -2.53
C GLU A 43 -2.76 0.87 -2.38
N SER A 44 -1.64 0.20 -2.66
CA SER A 44 -0.35 0.89 -2.77
C SER A 44 -0.42 2.04 -3.79
N PHE A 45 0.26 3.14 -3.46
CA PHE A 45 0.34 4.39 -4.22
C PHE A 45 -0.93 5.24 -4.27
N SER A 46 -2.09 4.79 -3.76
CA SER A 46 -3.32 5.60 -3.71
C SER A 46 -3.15 6.89 -2.90
N GLN A 47 -2.34 6.83 -1.83
CA GLN A 47 -1.97 7.97 -0.97
C GLN A 47 -0.45 8.22 -0.97
N ALA A 48 0.24 7.84 -2.05
CA ALA A 48 1.71 7.84 -2.11
C ALA A 48 2.39 7.00 -1.01
N LEU A 49 1.68 6.01 -0.45
CA LEU A 49 2.21 5.05 0.52
C LEU A 49 2.11 3.63 -0.02
N LEU A 50 2.96 2.74 0.47
CA LEU A 50 2.80 1.30 0.29
C LEU A 50 1.68 0.77 1.18
N GLU A 51 1.01 -0.28 0.73
CA GLU A 51 -0.05 -0.93 1.48
C GLU A 51 0.46 -1.60 2.76
N TYR A 52 -0.43 -1.71 3.76
CA TYR A 52 -0.17 -2.37 5.03
C TYR A 52 -0.17 -3.91 4.89
N PRO A 53 0.45 -4.66 5.82
CA PRO A 53 0.44 -6.12 5.75
C PRO A 53 -0.95 -6.69 6.06
N HIS A 54 -1.37 -7.65 5.23
CA HIS A 54 -2.64 -8.34 5.35
C HIS A 54 -2.47 -9.69 6.04
N TYR A 55 -3.46 -10.02 6.87
CA TYR A 55 -3.51 -11.28 7.62
C TYR A 55 -4.83 -11.98 7.34
N THR A 56 -4.77 -13.31 7.24
CA THR A 56 -5.95 -14.16 7.13
C THR A 56 -5.79 -15.38 8.03
N ARG A 57 -6.83 -16.21 8.09
CA ARG A 57 -6.83 -17.43 8.90
C ARG A 57 -5.70 -18.38 8.44
N PRO A 58 -5.05 -19.11 9.37
CA PRO A 58 -5.31 -19.19 10.82
C PRO A 58 -4.63 -18.08 11.64
N ARG A 59 -5.07 -17.89 12.90
CA ARG A 59 -4.53 -16.86 13.82
C ARG A 59 -3.03 -17.02 14.11
N ASN A 60 -2.54 -18.25 14.14
CA ASN A 60 -1.13 -18.55 14.31
C ASN A 60 -0.72 -19.48 13.17
N TYR A 61 0.25 -19.04 12.37
CA TYR A 61 0.81 -19.83 11.30
C TYR A 61 2.31 -19.98 11.53
N GLN A 62 2.78 -21.21 11.76
CA GLN A 62 4.20 -21.51 12.01
C GLN A 62 4.83 -20.70 13.16
N GLY A 63 4.06 -20.39 14.21
CA GLY A 63 4.53 -19.58 15.34
C GLY A 63 4.44 -18.07 15.12
N GLN A 64 4.02 -17.61 13.92
CA GLN A 64 3.73 -16.20 13.66
C GLN A 64 2.26 -15.91 13.98
N GLU A 65 2.03 -15.04 14.97
CA GLU A 65 0.70 -14.65 15.38
C GLU A 65 0.20 -13.43 14.61
N VAL A 66 -1.10 -13.42 14.28
CA VAL A 66 -1.79 -12.23 13.81
C VAL A 66 -1.74 -11.17 14.92
N PRO A 67 -1.35 -9.91 14.62
CA PRO A 67 -1.33 -8.82 15.59
C PRO A 67 -2.65 -8.71 16.37
N GLU A 68 -2.57 -8.62 17.70
CA GLU A 68 -3.76 -8.61 18.57
C GLU A 68 -4.75 -7.50 18.22
N VAL A 69 -4.26 -6.34 17.79
CA VAL A 69 -5.10 -5.22 17.34
C VAL A 69 -6.06 -5.62 16.22
N LEU A 70 -5.64 -6.49 15.30
CA LEU A 70 -6.48 -6.99 14.20
C LEU A 70 -7.55 -7.98 14.66
N LEU A 71 -7.39 -8.54 15.85
CA LEU A 71 -8.34 -9.49 16.46
C LEU A 71 -9.31 -8.80 17.43
N SER A 72 -9.09 -7.51 17.72
CA SER A 72 -9.79 -6.79 18.78
C SER A 72 -11.19 -6.32 18.40
N GLY A 73 -11.50 -6.23 17.10
CA GLY A 73 -12.75 -5.63 16.60
C GLY A 73 -12.83 -4.11 16.77
N HIS A 74 -11.80 -3.46 17.32
CA HIS A 74 -11.74 -2.00 17.46
C HIS A 74 -11.33 -1.36 16.13
N HIS A 75 -12.31 -1.03 15.29
CA HIS A 75 -12.12 -0.46 13.96
C HIS A 75 -11.14 0.73 13.93
N GLU A 76 -11.23 1.61 14.91
CA GLU A 76 -10.36 2.78 15.03
C GLU A 76 -8.89 2.39 15.27
N ASN A 77 -8.64 1.46 16.18
CA ASN A 77 -7.29 0.96 16.47
C ASN A 77 -6.72 0.21 15.26
N ILE A 78 -7.56 -0.54 14.55
CA ILE A 78 -7.18 -1.24 13.31
C ILE A 78 -6.80 -0.23 12.24
N ARG A 79 -7.59 0.82 12.03
CA ARG A 79 -7.32 1.88 11.05
C ARG A 79 -6.00 2.61 11.36
N ARG A 80 -5.79 3.02 12.62
CA ARG A 80 -4.53 3.66 13.04
C ARG A 80 -3.33 2.72 12.86
N TRP A 81 -3.47 1.44 13.22
CA TRP A 81 -2.41 0.44 13.02
C TRP A 81 -2.08 0.23 11.53
N ARG A 82 -3.10 0.12 10.66
CA ARG A 82 -2.91 -0.02 9.21
C ARG A 82 -2.12 1.16 8.64
N LYS A 83 -2.50 2.38 9.03
CA LYS A 83 -1.80 3.61 8.63
C LYS A 83 -0.34 3.63 9.11
N GLN A 84 -0.11 3.24 10.37
CA GLN A 84 1.24 3.13 10.92
C GLN A 84 2.10 2.11 10.16
N GLN A 85 1.55 0.94 9.86
CA GLN A 85 2.28 -0.08 9.10
C GLN A 85 2.55 0.33 7.66
N SER A 86 1.60 1.01 7.02
CA SER A 86 1.78 1.59 5.68
C SER A 86 2.93 2.60 5.65
N LEU A 87 2.99 3.52 6.63
CA LEU A 87 4.11 4.46 6.80
C LEU A 87 5.43 3.72 7.05
N LEU A 88 5.44 2.73 7.94
CA LEU A 88 6.64 1.93 8.25
C LEU A 88 7.15 1.18 7.01
N MET A 89 6.29 0.49 6.27
CA MET A 89 6.66 -0.24 5.06
C MET A 89 7.21 0.71 3.99
N THR A 90 6.57 1.88 3.83
CA THR A 90 7.04 2.91 2.89
C THR A 90 8.41 3.41 3.29
N LEU A 91 8.63 3.74 4.56
CA LEU A 91 9.92 4.19 5.07
C LEU A 91 11.03 3.16 4.86
N LEU A 92 10.74 1.87 5.06
CA LEU A 92 11.74 0.81 4.93
C LEU A 92 12.06 0.43 3.48
N LYS A 93 11.06 0.47 2.58
CA LYS A 93 11.20 -0.09 1.22
C LYS A 93 11.26 0.96 0.11
N ARG A 94 10.58 2.08 0.28
CA ARG A 94 10.44 3.16 -0.71
C ARG A 94 10.48 4.53 -0.01
N PRO A 95 11.54 4.85 0.75
CA PRO A 95 11.62 6.08 1.54
C PRO A 95 11.48 7.34 0.69
N GLU A 96 11.80 7.27 -0.60
CA GLU A 96 11.66 8.40 -1.51
C GLU A 96 10.20 8.80 -1.76
N LEU A 97 9.22 7.90 -1.56
CA LEU A 97 7.80 8.24 -1.61
C LEU A 97 7.35 9.14 -0.45
N LEU A 98 8.14 9.17 0.62
CA LEU A 98 7.93 10.06 1.75
C LEU A 98 8.56 11.45 1.52
N LEU A 99 9.38 11.62 0.47
CA LEU A 99 9.97 12.91 0.15
C LEU A 99 8.91 13.80 -0.53
N ASN A 100 8.83 15.06 -0.10
CA ASN A 100 7.98 16.11 -0.71
C ASN A 100 6.47 15.82 -0.73
N ARG A 101 5.95 15.07 0.24
CA ARG A 101 4.50 14.96 0.48
C ARG A 101 4.07 15.80 1.68
N GLU A 102 2.81 16.19 1.68
CA GLU A 102 2.17 16.75 2.87
C GLU A 102 1.78 15.62 3.82
N TYR A 103 1.96 15.88 5.12
CA TYR A 103 1.60 14.94 6.18
C TYR A 103 0.50 15.54 7.05
N ASP A 104 -0.51 14.73 7.35
CA ASP A 104 -1.48 15.10 8.37
C ASP A 104 -0.90 15.00 9.79
N ALA A 105 -1.66 15.47 10.78
CA ALA A 105 -1.20 15.49 12.17
C ALA A 105 -0.95 14.07 12.73
N GLU A 106 -1.79 13.10 12.35
CA GLU A 106 -1.68 11.72 12.80
C GLU A 106 -0.47 11.03 12.15
N GLU A 107 -0.19 11.27 10.86
CA GLU A 107 1.00 10.71 10.21
C GLU A 107 2.29 11.21 10.84
N LYS A 108 2.36 12.50 11.20
CA LYS A 108 3.52 13.07 11.90
C LYS A 108 3.71 12.41 13.27
N GLU A 109 2.63 12.22 14.01
CA GLU A 109 2.64 11.52 15.29
C GLU A 109 3.13 10.07 15.12
N LEU A 110 2.55 9.33 14.16
CA LEU A 110 2.91 7.94 13.88
C LEU A 110 4.36 7.80 13.40
N LEU A 111 4.86 8.72 12.58
CA LEU A 111 6.26 8.74 12.15
C LEU A 111 7.20 9.02 13.33
N GLN A 112 6.84 9.92 14.24
CA GLN A 112 7.61 10.12 15.46
C GLN A 112 7.62 8.85 16.32
N GLU A 113 6.48 8.18 16.47
CA GLU A 113 6.43 6.89 17.16
C GLU A 113 7.34 5.86 16.49
N ILE A 114 7.32 5.76 15.15
CA ILE A 114 8.15 4.80 14.40
C ILE A 114 9.65 5.09 14.57
N LEU A 115 10.05 6.37 14.54
CA LEU A 115 11.46 6.77 14.57
C LEU A 115 12.05 6.80 15.99
N PHE A 116 11.22 7.04 17.01
CA PHE A 116 11.69 7.33 18.37
C PHE A 116 11.13 6.40 19.45
N LYS A 117 10.19 5.50 19.17
CA LYS A 117 9.92 4.41 20.13
C LYS A 117 11.08 3.42 20.07
N GLU A 118 11.82 3.36 21.17
CA GLU A 118 12.71 2.24 21.47
C GLU A 118 11.89 0.94 21.43
N GLN A 119 12.38 -0.07 20.69
CA GLN A 119 11.84 -1.43 20.70
C GLN A 119 12.04 -2.09 22.06
#